data_AF-A0A1I6P416-F1
#
_entry.id   AF-A0A1I6P416-F1
#
_cell.length_a   1.000
_cell.length_b   1.000
_cell.length_c   1.000
_cell.angle_alpha   90.00
_cell.angle_beta   90.00
_cell.angle_gamma   90.00
#
_symmetry.space_group_name_H-M   'P 1'
#
loop_
_entity.id
_entity.type
_entity.pdbx_description
1 polymer ?
#
loop_
_entity_poly.entity_id
_entity_poly.type
_entity_poly.pdbx_seq_one_letter_code
_entity_poly.pdbx_strand_id
1 'polypeptide(L)'
;MSISLANVRGTVVVGLWLALSPADAAAQEPPPGFVRYVLDELNRGSLDIEDPTNRSIQLTETPPGVLVPVDVSRDGVADWLIQWPEEPRFCGTGGCRLSLYVSESEHFLRVFDRQAWDPEIRTIGDEVRLEASFHHLNCLSAREVCRLAWSWDPVTRSLSERPSADGEAVISGFGEATVDLGDSEGRPVLPSSVPAAVLDRHLAGRRACGPPDEPEEFTVSYPAVASTPDLNGDGGRDWVIEAPSACEGQSPPAYGYEVWVTNGTEEAVRAFVSEPGRWPRFKVDRAPAQLLDGPACLPDTACGTVTLEWDPASRAFRPASSQSAPSQS
;
A
#
# COMPACT_ATOMS: atom_id res chain seq x y z
N MET A 1 -39.59 49.56 49.77
CA MET A 1 -39.30 48.48 48.80
C MET A 1 -37.93 47.91 49.14
N SER A 2 -37.90 46.79 49.82
CA SER A 2 -36.67 46.10 50.22
C SER A 2 -36.38 45.01 49.21
N ILE A 3 -35.20 45.02 48.59
CA ILE A 3 -34.74 43.95 47.71
C ILE A 3 -33.77 43.08 48.52
N SER A 4 -34.13 41.81 48.64
CA SER A 4 -33.40 40.76 49.35
C SER A 4 -32.26 40.22 48.48
N LEU A 5 -31.03 40.18 49.01
CA LEU A 5 -29.89 39.51 48.39
C LEU A 5 -29.93 38.01 48.74
N ALA A 6 -30.09 37.16 47.73
CA ALA A 6 -29.98 35.71 47.88
C ALA A 6 -28.52 35.27 47.68
N ASN A 7 -27.95 34.62 48.70
CA ASN A 7 -26.66 33.95 48.67
C ASN A 7 -26.73 32.70 47.76
N VAL A 8 -25.96 32.67 46.68
CA VAL A 8 -25.68 31.44 45.92
C VAL A 8 -24.35 30.90 46.39
N ARG A 9 -24.37 29.79 47.15
CA ARG A 9 -23.18 29.00 47.48
C ARG A 9 -22.86 28.11 46.27
N GLY A 10 -21.84 28.50 45.50
CA GLY A 10 -21.27 27.66 44.45
C GLY A 10 -20.33 26.62 45.05
N THR A 11 -20.68 25.34 44.91
CA THR A 11 -19.80 24.21 45.21
C THR A 11 -18.75 24.11 44.10
N VAL A 12 -17.49 24.41 44.41
CA VAL A 12 -16.37 24.19 43.49
C VAL A 12 -16.05 22.69 43.48
N VAL A 13 -16.45 22.00 42.42
CA VAL A 13 -15.98 20.64 42.15
C VAL A 13 -14.58 20.77 41.55
N VAL A 14 -13.57 20.45 42.35
CA VAL A 14 -12.19 20.27 41.87
C VAL A 14 -12.16 18.94 41.12
N GLY A 15 -12.42 19.00 39.80
CA GLY A 15 -12.21 17.88 38.90
C GLY A 15 -10.72 17.60 38.78
N LEU A 16 -10.27 16.50 39.39
CA LEU A 16 -8.93 15.97 39.22
C LEU A 16 -8.82 15.41 37.80
N TRP A 17 -8.37 16.24 36.85
CA TRP A 17 -7.96 15.78 35.53
C TRP A 17 -6.66 14.97 35.71
N LEU A 18 -6.80 13.65 35.79
CA LEU A 18 -5.69 12.73 35.53
C LEU A 18 -5.30 12.95 34.08
N ALA A 19 -4.22 13.70 33.86
CA ALA A 19 -3.52 13.71 32.59
C ALA A 19 -3.03 12.28 32.34
N LEU A 20 -3.74 11.53 31.50
CA LEU A 20 -3.20 10.35 30.86
C LEU A 20 -2.04 10.84 29.99
N SER A 21 -0.82 10.80 30.53
CA SER A 21 0.36 10.89 29.69
C SER A 21 0.27 9.75 28.69
N PRO A 22 0.42 10.01 27.37
CA PRO A 22 0.50 8.92 26.41
C PRO A 22 1.63 7.99 26.89
N ALA A 23 1.31 6.72 27.09
CA ALA A 23 2.34 5.73 27.32
C ALA A 23 3.27 5.77 26.11
N ASP A 24 4.57 5.92 26.31
CA ASP A 24 5.53 5.85 25.21
C ASP A 24 5.36 4.48 24.55
N ALA A 25 4.79 4.45 23.33
CA ALA A 25 4.63 3.24 22.54
C ALA A 25 5.95 2.45 22.43
N ALA A 26 7.08 3.16 22.38
CA ALA A 26 8.43 2.59 22.36
C ALA A 26 8.80 1.73 23.59
N ALA A 27 8.05 1.82 24.70
CA ALA A 27 8.32 1.07 25.93
C ALA A 27 7.41 -0.16 26.11
N GLN A 28 6.46 -0.39 25.21
CA GLN A 28 5.53 -1.52 25.31
C GLN A 28 6.20 -2.83 24.90
N GLU A 29 5.83 -3.93 25.54
CA GLU A 29 6.31 -5.27 25.17
C GLU A 29 5.47 -5.84 24.01
N PRO A 30 6.09 -6.61 23.10
CA PRO A 30 5.36 -7.26 22.01
C PRO A 30 4.33 -8.26 22.55
N PRO A 31 3.11 -8.28 21.98
CA PRO A 31 2.14 -9.31 22.30
C PRO A 31 2.76 -10.72 22.10
N PRO A 32 2.50 -11.69 23.01
CA PRO A 32 3.09 -13.03 22.91
C PRO A 32 2.84 -13.74 21.57
N GLY A 33 1.70 -13.43 20.93
CA GLY A 33 1.38 -13.93 19.59
C GLY A 33 2.35 -13.45 18.50
N PHE A 34 2.80 -12.19 18.56
CA PHE A 34 3.82 -11.67 17.62
C PHE A 34 5.17 -12.32 17.82
N VAL A 35 5.60 -12.45 19.08
CA VAL A 35 6.87 -13.12 19.41
C VAL A 35 6.86 -14.54 18.86
N ARG A 36 5.76 -15.28 19.07
CA ARG A 36 5.60 -16.62 18.53
C ARG A 36 5.60 -16.64 17.00
N TYR A 37 4.85 -15.75 16.36
CA TYR A 37 4.79 -15.63 14.91
C TYR A 37 6.18 -15.40 14.30
N VAL A 38 6.93 -14.42 14.82
CA VAL A 38 8.28 -14.09 14.36
C VAL A 38 9.22 -15.27 14.56
N LEU A 39 9.21 -15.90 15.73
CA LEU A 39 10.02 -17.08 16.01
C LEU A 39 9.69 -18.26 15.09
N ASP A 40 8.41 -18.50 14.82
CA ASP A 40 7.97 -19.57 13.93
C ASP A 40 8.48 -19.33 12.49
N GLU A 41 8.40 -18.10 11.98
CA GLU A 41 8.95 -17.72 10.66
C GLU A 41 10.49 -17.83 10.62
N LEU A 42 11.18 -17.31 11.63
CA LEU A 42 12.64 -17.40 11.73
C LEU A 42 13.11 -18.86 11.82
N ASN A 43 12.36 -19.75 12.44
CA ASN A 43 12.71 -21.17 12.54
C ASN A 43 12.24 -22.02 11.35
N ARG A 44 11.31 -21.54 10.49
CA ARG A 44 10.75 -22.34 9.38
C ARG A 44 11.79 -22.78 8.34
N GLY A 45 12.87 -22.02 8.18
CA GLY A 45 13.95 -22.32 7.22
C GLY A 45 15.08 -23.21 7.74
N SER A 46 15.00 -23.71 8.97
CA SER A 46 16.09 -24.46 9.60
C SER A 46 16.19 -25.95 9.19
N LEU A 47 15.43 -26.37 8.18
CA LEU A 47 15.37 -27.75 7.71
C LEU A 47 16.03 -27.84 6.33
N ASP A 48 17.28 -28.30 6.31
CA ASP A 48 17.92 -28.80 5.10
C ASP A 48 17.31 -30.17 4.76
N ILE A 49 16.58 -30.22 3.63
CA ILE A 49 15.90 -31.44 3.19
C ILE A 49 16.87 -32.50 2.69
N GLU A 50 18.05 -32.08 2.24
CA GLU A 50 19.11 -32.96 1.72
C GLU A 50 20.03 -33.44 2.86
N ASP A 51 20.19 -32.65 3.93
CA ASP A 51 20.87 -33.04 5.16
C ASP A 51 20.04 -32.74 6.42
N PRO A 52 19.26 -33.72 6.93
CA PRO A 52 18.41 -33.51 8.11
C PRO A 52 19.20 -33.28 9.41
N THR A 53 20.53 -33.42 9.39
CA THR A 53 21.45 -33.11 10.50
C THR A 53 22.02 -31.70 10.43
N ASN A 54 21.98 -31.08 9.25
CA ASN A 54 22.30 -29.67 9.03
C ASN A 54 21.12 -28.77 9.43
N ARG A 55 20.82 -28.73 10.73
CA ARG A 55 19.77 -27.87 11.29
C ARG A 55 20.38 -26.62 11.90
N SER A 56 19.84 -25.46 11.52
CA SER A 56 20.13 -24.21 12.21
C SER A 56 19.69 -24.32 13.68
N ILE A 57 20.38 -23.62 14.58
CA ILE A 57 19.99 -23.54 15.99
C ILE A 57 18.59 -22.93 16.05
N GLN A 58 17.66 -23.63 16.71
CA GLN A 58 16.32 -23.11 16.91
C GLN A 58 16.37 -21.90 17.84
N LEU A 59 15.83 -20.77 17.38
CA LEU A 59 15.71 -19.56 18.18
C LEU A 59 14.55 -19.72 19.17
N THR A 60 14.81 -19.41 20.44
CA THR A 60 13.81 -19.37 21.51
C THR A 60 13.40 -17.94 21.87
N GLU A 61 14.13 -16.94 21.38
CA GLU A 61 13.90 -15.52 21.61
C GLU A 61 14.06 -14.76 20.30
N THR A 62 13.29 -13.69 20.12
CA THR A 62 13.42 -12.84 18.92
C THR A 62 14.74 -12.07 18.97
N PRO A 63 15.58 -12.12 17.93
CA PRO A 63 16.83 -11.37 17.92
C PRO A 63 16.58 -9.85 18.10
N PRO A 64 17.49 -9.12 18.76
CA PRO A 64 17.37 -7.67 18.90
C PRO A 64 17.21 -6.98 17.54
N GLY A 65 16.27 -6.04 17.45
CA GLY A 65 16.02 -5.26 16.23
C GLY A 65 15.10 -5.94 15.20
N VAL A 66 14.77 -7.22 15.35
CA VAL A 66 13.82 -7.89 14.44
C VAL A 66 12.39 -7.44 14.69
N LEU A 67 12.00 -7.25 15.94
CA LEU A 67 10.66 -6.80 16.33
C LEU A 67 10.78 -5.48 17.07
N VAL A 68 10.35 -4.40 16.43
CA VAL A 68 10.58 -3.01 16.86
C VAL A 68 9.24 -2.32 17.13
N PRO A 69 9.02 -1.76 18.33
CA PRO A 69 7.83 -0.97 18.61
C PRO A 69 7.91 0.37 17.91
N VAL A 70 6.82 0.75 17.23
CA VAL A 70 6.66 2.03 16.53
C VAL A 70 5.26 2.58 16.82
N ASP A 71 4.98 3.83 16.45
CA ASP A 71 3.67 4.47 16.65
C ASP A 71 3.28 5.23 15.38
N VAL A 72 3.01 4.47 14.32
CA VAL A 72 2.59 4.98 13.02
C VAL A 72 1.12 5.42 13.09
N SER A 73 0.31 4.73 13.87
CA SER A 73 -1.12 5.02 14.07
C SER A 73 -1.39 6.24 14.96
N ARG A 74 -0.44 6.59 15.85
CA ARG A 74 -0.54 7.67 16.86
C ARG A 74 -1.69 7.46 17.86
N ASP A 75 -2.09 6.21 18.10
CA ASP A 75 -3.14 5.87 19.07
C ASP A 75 -2.58 5.64 20.49
N GLY A 76 -1.25 5.70 20.66
CA GLY A 76 -0.57 5.46 21.93
C GLY A 76 -0.41 3.99 22.29
N VAL A 77 -0.78 3.08 21.39
CA VAL A 77 -0.48 1.65 21.43
C VAL A 77 0.67 1.39 20.45
N ALA A 78 1.59 0.50 20.82
CA ALA A 78 2.69 0.16 19.94
C ALA A 78 2.18 -0.61 18.71
N ASP A 79 2.46 -0.06 17.54
CA ASP A 79 2.53 -0.77 16.28
C ASP A 79 3.83 -1.59 16.25
N TRP A 80 3.84 -2.67 15.47
CA TRP A 80 4.98 -3.58 15.40
C TRP A 80 5.58 -3.62 14.01
N LEU A 81 6.79 -3.07 13.89
CA LEU A 81 7.63 -3.20 12.72
C LEU A 81 8.50 -4.45 12.86
N ILE A 82 8.42 -5.33 11.87
CA ILE A 82 9.25 -6.53 11.76
C ILE A 82 10.31 -6.28 10.69
N GLN A 83 11.57 -6.18 11.11
CA GLN A 83 12.73 -6.09 10.23
C GLN A 83 13.33 -7.49 10.09
N TRP A 84 13.02 -8.17 8.99
CA TRP A 84 13.49 -9.52 8.79
C TRP A 84 15.01 -9.55 8.57
N PRO A 85 15.74 -10.53 9.12
CA PRO A 85 17.19 -10.62 8.98
C PRO A 85 17.65 -10.66 7.52
N GLU A 86 18.89 -10.21 7.28
CA GLU A 86 19.56 -10.26 5.99
C GLU A 86 19.95 -11.70 5.58
N GLU A 87 18.93 -12.53 5.34
CA GLU A 87 19.06 -13.92 4.93
C GLU A 87 18.41 -14.14 3.55
N PRO A 88 18.96 -15.01 2.69
CA PRO A 88 18.45 -15.22 1.32
C PRO A 88 16.96 -15.58 1.22
N ARG A 89 16.36 -16.13 2.28
CA ARG A 89 14.93 -16.47 2.33
C ARG A 89 14.01 -15.25 2.56
N PHE A 90 14.54 -14.19 3.16
CA PHE A 90 13.79 -12.97 3.45
C PHE A 90 14.13 -11.85 2.46
N CYS A 91 15.27 -11.97 1.77
CA CYS A 91 15.76 -10.94 0.87
C CYS A 91 15.75 -11.39 -0.59
N GLY A 92 15.41 -10.45 -1.47
CA GLY A 92 15.45 -10.62 -2.92
C GLY A 92 16.13 -9.43 -3.57
N THR A 93 15.88 -9.23 -4.87
CA THR A 93 16.42 -8.08 -5.61
C THR A 93 15.82 -6.75 -5.17
N GLY A 94 14.69 -6.75 -4.46
CA GLY A 94 14.04 -5.57 -3.90
C GLY A 94 14.43 -5.24 -2.46
N GLY A 95 15.45 -5.90 -1.91
CA GLY A 95 15.84 -5.77 -0.50
C GLY A 95 15.27 -6.87 0.38
N CYS A 96 15.29 -6.63 1.68
CA CYS A 96 14.82 -7.59 2.66
C CYS A 96 13.36 -7.32 3.00
N ARG A 97 12.63 -8.38 3.33
CA ARG A 97 11.24 -8.28 3.75
C ARG A 97 11.15 -7.33 4.96
N LEU A 98 10.11 -6.52 4.94
CA LEU A 98 9.70 -5.65 6.03
C LEU A 98 8.20 -5.87 6.23
N SER A 99 7.76 -6.03 7.47
CA SER A 99 6.33 -6.14 7.78
C SER A 99 5.92 -5.12 8.84
N LEU A 100 4.83 -4.39 8.63
CA LEU A 100 4.29 -3.45 9.61
C LEU A 100 2.88 -3.90 10.00
N TYR A 101 2.67 -3.99 11.31
CA TYR A 101 1.38 -4.26 11.91
C TYR A 101 0.93 -3.06 12.75
N VAL A 102 -0.21 -2.49 12.36
CA VAL A 102 -0.80 -1.35 13.07
C VAL A 102 -1.80 -1.84 14.12
N SER A 103 -1.75 -1.27 15.32
CA SER A 103 -2.72 -1.51 16.38
C SER A 103 -4.11 -1.07 15.95
N GLU A 104 -5.10 -1.89 16.26
CA GLU A 104 -6.49 -1.54 16.05
C GLU A 104 -7.38 -2.19 17.10
N SER A 105 -7.77 -1.40 18.10
CA SER A 105 -8.52 -1.89 19.26
C SER A 105 -7.84 -3.11 19.91
N GLU A 106 -8.40 -4.31 19.77
CA GLU A 106 -7.90 -5.54 20.41
C GLU A 106 -7.09 -6.44 19.45
N HIS A 107 -6.89 -6.02 18.21
CA HIS A 107 -6.14 -6.78 17.21
C HIS A 107 -5.15 -5.90 16.46
N PHE A 108 -4.41 -6.51 15.54
CA PHE A 108 -3.42 -5.85 14.72
C PHE A 108 -3.69 -6.11 13.24
N LEU A 109 -3.58 -5.07 12.44
CA LEU A 109 -3.72 -5.14 10.99
C LEU A 109 -2.35 -5.16 10.34
N ARG A 110 -2.08 -6.15 9.48
CA ARG A 110 -0.89 -6.12 8.62
C ARG A 110 -1.14 -5.11 7.50
N VAL A 111 -0.39 -4.01 7.53
CA VAL A 111 -0.59 -2.87 6.61
C VAL A 111 0.59 -2.68 5.65
N PHE A 112 1.73 -3.28 5.96
CA PHE A 112 2.88 -3.40 5.07
C PHE A 112 3.47 -4.80 5.16
N ASP A 113 3.83 -5.40 4.05
CA ASP A 113 4.56 -6.67 3.94
C ASP A 113 5.20 -6.81 2.55
N ARG A 114 6.40 -6.23 2.37
CA ARG A 114 7.12 -6.20 1.09
C ARG A 114 8.62 -6.31 1.30
N GLN A 115 9.34 -6.70 0.25
CA GLN A 115 10.77 -6.47 0.16
C GLN A 115 11.02 -5.00 -0.13
N ALA A 116 11.84 -4.37 0.72
CA ALA A 116 12.24 -2.98 0.55
C ALA A 116 13.68 -2.77 1.03
N TRP A 117 14.29 -1.69 0.56
CA TRP A 117 15.54 -1.16 1.05
C TRP A 117 15.32 0.07 1.92
N ASP A 118 16.31 0.35 2.78
CA ASP A 118 16.42 1.57 3.57
C ASP A 118 15.11 2.02 4.27
N PRO A 119 14.40 1.12 4.97
CA PRO A 119 13.14 1.46 5.58
C PRO A 119 13.37 2.47 6.70
N GLU A 120 12.47 3.43 6.79
CA GLU A 120 12.57 4.50 7.78
C GLU A 120 11.20 4.95 8.25
N ILE A 121 11.10 5.19 9.55
CA ILE A 121 9.91 5.79 10.15
C ILE A 121 10.28 7.18 10.64
N ARG A 122 9.64 8.21 10.08
CA ARG A 122 9.90 9.62 10.37
C ARG A 122 8.61 10.34 10.74
N THR A 123 8.70 11.29 11.67
CA THR A 123 7.60 12.24 11.91
C THR A 123 7.77 13.45 11.00
N ILE A 124 6.75 13.77 10.21
CA ILE A 124 6.70 14.97 9.36
C ILE A 124 5.44 15.74 9.71
N GLY A 125 5.60 16.86 10.43
CA GLY A 125 4.47 17.60 10.97
C GLY A 125 3.72 16.77 12.02
N ASP A 126 2.44 16.52 11.77
CA ASP A 126 1.55 15.70 12.59
C ASP A 126 1.42 14.24 12.10
N GLU A 127 2.03 13.91 10.96
CA GLU A 127 2.03 12.55 10.41
C GLU A 127 3.28 11.77 10.83
N VAL A 128 3.10 10.46 11.07
CA VAL A 128 4.21 9.50 11.06
C VAL A 128 4.20 8.82 9.70
N ARG A 129 5.37 8.78 9.07
CA ARG A 129 5.54 8.24 7.72
C ARG A 129 6.49 7.05 7.73
N LEU A 130 6.06 5.97 7.10
CA LEU A 130 6.92 4.90 6.64
C LEU A 130 7.46 5.28 5.26
N GLU A 131 8.78 5.31 5.11
CA GLU A 131 9.45 5.45 3.83
C GLU A 131 10.30 4.23 3.54
N ALA A 132 10.33 3.80 2.29
CA ALA A 132 11.17 2.69 1.88
C ALA A 132 11.53 2.82 0.39
N SER A 133 12.65 2.21 0.02
CA SER A 133 13.19 2.17 -1.33
C SER A 133 12.83 0.85 -2.02
N PHE A 134 12.41 0.89 -3.28
CA PHE A 134 11.94 -0.28 -4.03
C PHE A 134 12.66 -0.43 -5.36
N HIS A 135 12.80 -1.67 -5.85
CA HIS A 135 13.51 -1.99 -7.08
C HIS A 135 12.62 -1.92 -8.35
N HIS A 136 13.14 -1.23 -9.36
CA HIS A 136 12.76 -1.20 -10.78
C HIS A 136 11.33 -0.80 -11.18
N LEU A 137 10.30 -1.58 -10.85
CA LEU A 137 9.05 -1.58 -11.64
C LEU A 137 8.09 -0.42 -11.35
N ASN A 138 8.21 0.22 -10.19
CA ASN A 138 7.31 1.30 -9.75
C ASN A 138 7.98 2.69 -9.78
N CYS A 139 9.17 2.77 -10.36
CA CYS A 139 9.98 3.98 -10.37
C CYS A 139 9.71 4.83 -11.61
N LEU A 140 9.59 6.15 -11.43
CA LEU A 140 9.68 7.09 -12.54
C LEU A 140 11.13 7.18 -13.03
N SER A 141 11.33 7.21 -14.35
CA SER A 141 12.62 7.01 -15.05
C SER A 141 13.24 5.64 -14.75
N ALA A 142 14.22 5.16 -15.51
CA ALA A 142 14.96 3.94 -15.10
C ALA A 142 15.93 4.23 -13.94
N ARG A 143 15.38 4.76 -12.86
CA ARG A 143 16.01 4.59 -11.56
C ARG A 143 15.80 3.13 -11.18
N GLU A 144 16.91 2.44 -10.93
CA GLU A 144 16.90 1.09 -10.37
C GLU A 144 16.20 1.06 -9.01
N VAL A 145 16.13 2.21 -8.32
CA VAL A 145 15.56 2.39 -6.99
C VAL A 145 14.71 3.67 -6.89
N CYS A 146 13.48 3.57 -6.38
CA CYS A 146 12.65 4.73 -6.05
C CYS A 146 12.20 4.66 -4.59
N ARG A 147 12.14 5.84 -3.96
CA ARG A 147 11.68 5.98 -2.59
C ARG A 147 10.20 6.32 -2.57
N LEU A 148 9.44 5.55 -1.82
CA LEU A 148 8.01 5.73 -1.62
C LEU A 148 7.75 6.04 -0.15
N ALA A 149 6.70 6.79 0.11
CA ALA A 149 6.30 7.19 1.45
C ALA A 149 4.81 6.96 1.67
N TRP A 150 4.46 6.55 2.88
CA TRP A 150 3.08 6.34 3.30
C TRP A 150 2.87 6.88 4.71
N SER A 151 1.64 7.31 5.00
CA SER A 151 1.18 7.57 6.36
C SER A 151 -0.08 6.74 6.63
N TRP A 152 -0.29 6.40 7.89
CA TRP A 152 -1.51 5.70 8.30
C TRP A 152 -2.74 6.60 8.12
N ASP A 153 -3.76 6.04 7.49
CA ASP A 153 -5.06 6.67 7.37
C ASP A 153 -6.08 5.90 8.24
N PRO A 154 -6.54 6.47 9.36
CA PRO A 154 -7.45 5.80 10.26
C PRO A 154 -8.87 5.65 9.68
N VAL A 155 -9.23 6.41 8.65
CA VAL A 155 -10.56 6.32 8.01
C VAL A 155 -10.61 5.10 7.10
N THR A 156 -9.60 4.96 6.24
CA THR A 156 -9.50 3.83 5.29
C THR A 156 -8.85 2.59 5.90
N ARG A 157 -8.29 2.72 7.12
CA ARG A 157 -7.58 1.66 7.85
C ARG A 157 -6.45 1.06 7.01
N SER A 158 -5.70 1.93 6.33
CA SER A 158 -4.63 1.53 5.41
C SER A 158 -3.50 2.55 5.37
N LEU A 159 -2.39 2.17 4.74
CA LEU A 159 -1.31 3.11 4.43
C LEU A 159 -1.66 3.91 3.18
N SER A 160 -1.80 5.22 3.35
CA SER A 160 -2.06 6.17 2.28
C SER A 160 -0.77 6.85 1.83
N GLU A 161 -0.59 6.92 0.52
CA GLU A 161 0.60 7.43 -0.14
C GLU A 161 0.85 8.91 0.19
N ARG A 162 2.13 9.28 0.28
CA ARG A 162 2.61 10.64 0.53
C ARG A 162 3.79 10.96 -0.39
N PRO A 163 4.09 12.26 -0.62
CA PRO A 163 5.38 12.64 -1.18
C PRO A 163 6.51 12.16 -0.28
N SER A 164 7.55 11.60 -0.89
CA SER A 164 8.75 11.12 -0.21
C SER A 164 9.68 12.27 0.20
N ALA A 165 10.59 12.00 1.13
CA ALA A 165 11.55 12.99 1.63
C ALA A 165 12.50 13.56 0.56
N ASP A 166 12.72 12.86 -0.56
CA ASP A 166 13.48 13.36 -1.71
C ASP A 166 12.66 14.25 -2.67
N GLY A 167 11.40 14.51 -2.32
CA GLY A 167 10.50 15.42 -3.04
C GLY A 167 9.74 14.77 -4.20
N GLU A 168 9.89 13.45 -4.41
CA GLU A 168 9.08 12.72 -5.38
C GLU A 168 7.63 12.63 -4.88
N ALA A 169 6.69 12.94 -5.77
CA ALA A 169 5.26 12.96 -5.45
C ALA A 169 4.44 12.21 -6.50
N VAL A 170 5.08 11.64 -7.52
CA VAL A 170 4.44 10.81 -8.51
C VAL A 170 4.89 9.37 -8.31
N ILE A 171 3.91 8.54 -8.01
CA ILE A 171 4.08 7.10 -7.85
C ILE A 171 3.75 6.46 -9.19
N SER A 172 4.69 5.67 -9.72
CA SER A 172 4.53 5.00 -10.99
C SER A 172 4.19 3.53 -10.81
N GLY A 173 3.62 2.93 -11.85
CA GLY A 173 3.13 1.57 -11.80
C GLY A 173 1.78 1.48 -11.09
N PHE A 174 1.41 0.27 -10.68
CA PHE A 174 0.06 -0.03 -10.19
C PHE A 174 -0.24 0.47 -8.77
N GLY A 175 0.63 1.30 -8.19
CA GLY A 175 0.66 1.46 -6.75
C GLY A 175 1.10 0.13 -6.15
N GLU A 176 2.34 0.05 -5.69
CA GLU A 176 2.83 -1.14 -5.00
C GLU A 176 1.85 -1.47 -3.87
N ALA A 177 1.11 -2.59 -3.99
CA ALA A 177 0.24 -3.03 -2.92
C ALA A 177 1.12 -3.18 -1.67
N THR A 178 0.81 -2.44 -0.61
CA THR A 178 1.70 -2.39 0.55
C THR A 178 1.81 -3.75 1.24
N VAL A 179 0.88 -4.67 1.00
CA VAL A 179 0.92 -6.05 1.48
C VAL A 179 0.93 -7.00 0.30
N ASP A 180 1.96 -7.86 0.22
CA ASP A 180 1.94 -9.03 -0.65
C ASP A 180 1.19 -10.20 0.04
N LEU A 181 0.13 -10.68 -0.61
CA LEU A 181 -0.66 -11.83 -0.13
C LEU A 181 -0.20 -13.15 -0.76
N GLY A 182 0.76 -13.09 -1.69
CA GLY A 182 1.31 -14.22 -2.42
C GLY A 182 0.33 -14.86 -3.39
N ASP A 183 0.67 -16.07 -3.80
CA ASP A 183 -0.11 -16.88 -4.72
C ASP A 183 -0.64 -18.15 -4.04
N SER A 184 -1.83 -18.60 -4.44
CA SER A 184 -2.42 -19.87 -4.05
C SER A 184 -2.79 -20.67 -5.30
N GLU A 185 -2.22 -21.88 -5.44
CA GLU A 185 -2.42 -22.74 -6.62
C GLU A 185 -2.16 -22.02 -7.96
N GLY A 186 -1.14 -21.16 -8.00
CA GLY A 186 -0.77 -20.37 -9.17
C GLY A 186 -1.72 -19.21 -9.48
N ARG A 187 -2.48 -18.75 -8.48
CA ARG A 187 -3.38 -17.60 -8.58
C ARG A 187 -3.01 -16.53 -7.55
N PRO A 188 -2.88 -15.26 -7.95
CA PRO A 188 -2.71 -14.16 -7.02
C PRO A 188 -3.82 -14.14 -5.98
N VAL A 189 -3.44 -14.09 -4.70
CA VAL A 189 -4.39 -13.86 -3.62
C VAL A 189 -4.71 -12.38 -3.57
N LEU A 190 -5.98 -12.03 -3.77
CA LEU A 190 -6.44 -10.64 -3.71
C LEU A 190 -6.94 -10.28 -2.30
N PRO A 191 -6.82 -9.00 -1.88
CA PRO A 191 -7.38 -8.54 -0.61
C PRO A 191 -8.89 -8.81 -0.53
N SER A 192 -9.38 -9.15 0.66
CA SER A 192 -10.83 -9.33 0.89
C SER A 192 -11.64 -8.04 0.71
N SER A 193 -10.97 -6.89 0.71
CA SER A 193 -11.56 -5.57 0.43
C SER A 193 -11.78 -5.29 -1.06
N VAL A 194 -11.32 -6.16 -1.98
CA VAL A 194 -11.55 -5.98 -3.41
C VAL A 194 -13.06 -6.03 -3.72
N PRO A 195 -13.63 -5.00 -4.35
CA PRO A 195 -15.04 -4.99 -4.74
C PRO A 195 -15.38 -6.12 -5.71
N ALA A 196 -16.59 -6.69 -5.60
CA ALA A 196 -17.03 -7.81 -6.43
C ALA A 196 -16.86 -7.56 -7.93
N ALA A 197 -17.17 -6.34 -8.41
CA ALA A 197 -17.02 -5.99 -9.82
C ALA A 197 -15.55 -5.97 -10.30
N VAL A 198 -14.62 -5.58 -9.42
CA VAL A 198 -13.16 -5.60 -9.70
C VAL A 198 -12.68 -7.05 -9.74
N LEU A 199 -13.12 -7.88 -8.79
CA LEU A 199 -12.81 -9.32 -8.76
C LEU A 199 -13.33 -10.03 -10.02
N ASP A 200 -14.59 -9.79 -10.40
CA ASP A 200 -15.19 -10.36 -11.60
C ASP A 200 -14.41 -9.94 -12.85
N ARG A 201 -14.00 -8.67 -12.94
CA ARG A 201 -13.20 -8.17 -14.05
C ARG A 201 -11.81 -8.79 -14.11
N HIS A 202 -11.14 -8.97 -12.97
CA HIS A 202 -9.86 -9.66 -12.87
C HIS A 202 -9.98 -11.10 -13.37
N LEU A 203 -10.97 -11.84 -12.87
CA LEU A 203 -11.21 -13.22 -13.28
C LEU A 203 -11.58 -13.32 -14.76
N ALA A 204 -12.39 -12.41 -15.29
CA ALA A 204 -12.79 -12.39 -16.70
C ALA A 204 -11.64 -12.00 -17.64
N GLY A 205 -10.65 -11.25 -17.15
CA GLY A 205 -9.50 -10.80 -17.92
C GLY A 205 -8.37 -11.82 -18.06
N ARG A 206 -8.48 -12.98 -17.43
CA ARG A 206 -7.46 -14.04 -17.49
C ARG A 206 -7.23 -14.54 -18.92
N ARG A 207 -5.99 -14.95 -19.21
CA ARG A 207 -5.57 -15.48 -20.51
C ARG A 207 -4.83 -16.79 -20.34
N ALA A 208 -5.15 -17.78 -21.16
CA ALA A 208 -4.34 -18.99 -21.28
C ALA A 208 -3.15 -18.68 -22.20
N CYS A 209 -1.94 -18.77 -21.67
CA CYS A 209 -0.68 -18.61 -22.38
C CYS A 209 -0.02 -19.98 -22.54
N GLY A 210 0.05 -20.47 -23.77
CA GLY A 210 0.67 -21.75 -24.11
C GLY A 210 0.88 -21.85 -25.61
N PRO A 211 1.66 -22.83 -26.09
CA PRO A 211 1.83 -23.08 -27.52
C PRO A 211 0.46 -23.34 -28.16
N PRO A 212 0.14 -22.74 -29.31
CA PRO A 212 -1.13 -22.98 -30.01
C PRO A 212 -1.38 -24.47 -30.32
N ASP A 213 -0.30 -25.21 -30.46
CA ASP A 213 -0.18 -26.61 -30.87
C ASP A 213 -0.19 -27.60 -29.69
N GLU A 214 -0.06 -27.10 -28.45
CA GLU A 214 -0.07 -27.91 -27.23
C GLU A 214 -1.05 -27.31 -26.20
N PRO A 215 -2.37 -27.44 -26.44
CA PRO A 215 -3.39 -26.75 -25.64
C PRO A 215 -3.48 -27.22 -24.18
N GLU A 216 -2.84 -28.34 -23.84
CA GLU A 216 -2.73 -28.85 -22.48
C GLU A 216 -1.53 -28.28 -21.72
N GLU A 217 -0.54 -27.69 -22.42
CA GLU A 217 0.60 -27.01 -21.83
C GLU A 217 0.37 -25.50 -21.84
N PHE A 218 -0.35 -25.01 -20.83
CA PHE A 218 -0.60 -23.58 -20.68
C PHE A 218 -0.40 -23.10 -19.25
N THR A 219 -0.01 -21.83 -19.13
CA THR A 219 -0.07 -21.03 -17.91
C THR A 219 -1.25 -20.07 -18.00
N VAL A 220 -1.75 -19.60 -16.86
CA VAL A 220 -2.79 -18.57 -16.85
C VAL A 220 -2.18 -17.25 -16.44
N SER A 221 -2.20 -16.28 -17.35
CA SER A 221 -1.86 -14.89 -17.04
C SER A 221 -3.10 -14.16 -16.55
N TYR A 222 -2.99 -13.54 -15.38
CA TYR A 222 -4.06 -12.75 -14.78
C TYR A 222 -3.79 -11.26 -14.92
N PRO A 223 -4.83 -10.42 -15.05
CA PRO A 223 -4.71 -8.99 -14.83
C PRO A 223 -4.17 -8.70 -13.42
N ALA A 224 -3.21 -7.80 -13.26
CA ALA A 224 -2.79 -7.37 -11.92
C ALA A 224 -3.86 -6.44 -11.32
N VAL A 225 -4.10 -6.54 -10.01
CA VAL A 225 -5.06 -5.69 -9.29
C VAL A 225 -4.37 -5.03 -8.12
N ALA A 226 -4.58 -3.73 -7.96
CA ALA A 226 -4.07 -2.97 -6.82
C ALA A 226 -5.04 -1.86 -6.42
N SER A 227 -5.01 -1.50 -5.13
CA SER A 227 -5.70 -0.28 -4.66
C SER A 227 -4.87 0.94 -5.02
N THR A 228 -5.53 2.05 -5.31
CA THR A 228 -4.91 3.35 -5.56
C THR A 228 -5.19 4.31 -4.41
N PRO A 229 -4.52 5.46 -4.34
CA PRO A 229 -5.03 6.60 -3.57
C PRO A 229 -6.48 6.94 -3.98
N ASP A 230 -7.16 7.75 -3.17
CA ASP A 230 -8.45 8.35 -3.55
C ASP A 230 -8.28 9.24 -4.80
N LEU A 231 -8.95 8.90 -5.90
CA LEU A 231 -8.90 9.64 -7.16
C LEU A 231 -10.19 10.43 -7.44
N ASN A 232 -11.31 10.08 -6.80
CA ASN A 232 -12.62 10.69 -7.06
C ASN A 232 -13.05 11.71 -5.97
N GLY A 233 -12.33 11.77 -4.85
CA GLY A 233 -12.57 12.66 -3.72
C GLY A 233 -13.62 12.17 -2.74
N ASP A 234 -13.96 10.87 -2.73
CA ASP A 234 -14.94 10.31 -1.79
C ASP A 234 -14.34 9.84 -0.46
N GLY A 235 -13.02 9.96 -0.30
CA GLY A 235 -12.26 9.55 0.88
C GLY A 235 -11.97 8.06 0.95
N GLY A 236 -12.43 7.26 -0.02
CA GLY A 236 -12.10 5.86 -0.19
C GLY A 236 -10.94 5.64 -1.15
N ARG A 237 -10.32 4.45 -1.07
CA ARG A 237 -9.33 4.03 -2.06
C ARG A 237 -10.03 3.51 -3.30
N ASP A 238 -9.52 3.88 -4.46
CA ASP A 238 -9.97 3.35 -5.75
C ASP A 238 -9.13 2.13 -6.16
N TRP A 239 -9.40 1.58 -7.34
CA TRP A 239 -8.76 0.36 -7.83
C TRP A 239 -8.24 0.53 -9.24
N VAL A 240 -7.11 -0.14 -9.52
CA VAL A 240 -6.54 -0.24 -10.86
C VAL A 240 -6.40 -1.71 -11.24
N ILE A 241 -6.73 -2.02 -12.50
CA ILE A 241 -6.53 -3.33 -13.11
C ILE A 241 -5.57 -3.17 -14.28
N GLU A 242 -4.37 -3.74 -14.18
CA GLU A 242 -3.45 -3.84 -15.31
C GLU A 242 -3.92 -4.92 -16.27
N ALA A 243 -3.73 -4.69 -17.57
CA ALA A 243 -3.85 -5.77 -18.53
C ALA A 243 -2.89 -6.94 -18.21
N PRO A 244 -3.32 -8.19 -18.41
CA PRO A 244 -2.43 -9.35 -18.23
C PRO A 244 -1.25 -9.27 -19.20
N SER A 245 -0.11 -9.85 -18.82
CA SER A 245 1.05 -9.98 -19.70
C SER A 245 0.67 -10.56 -21.06
N ALA A 246 1.33 -10.08 -22.11
CA ALA A 246 1.16 -10.64 -23.45
C ALA A 246 1.67 -12.09 -23.46
N CYS A 247 0.84 -13.02 -23.93
CA CYS A 247 1.29 -14.37 -24.22
C CYS A 247 2.07 -14.36 -25.55
N GLU A 248 3.18 -15.10 -25.61
CA GLU A 248 3.92 -15.29 -26.86
C GLU A 248 3.01 -15.83 -27.98
N GLY A 249 3.16 -15.29 -29.20
CA GLY A 249 2.37 -15.71 -30.35
C GLY A 249 0.90 -15.28 -30.33
N GLN A 250 0.42 -14.61 -29.28
CA GLN A 250 -0.95 -14.11 -29.20
C GLN A 250 -1.01 -12.58 -29.32
N SER A 251 -2.17 -12.06 -29.72
CA SER A 251 -2.39 -10.60 -29.73
C SER A 251 -2.26 -10.03 -28.31
N PRO A 252 -1.63 -8.85 -28.13
CA PRO A 252 -1.58 -8.19 -26.84
C PRO A 252 -2.99 -7.80 -26.37
N PRO A 253 -3.18 -7.53 -25.06
CA PRO A 253 -4.44 -6.99 -24.57
C PRO A 253 -4.83 -5.69 -25.27
N ALA A 254 -6.13 -5.44 -25.42
CA ALA A 254 -6.68 -4.26 -26.09
C ALA A 254 -6.70 -2.99 -25.22
N TYR A 255 -6.07 -3.03 -24.04
CA TYR A 255 -5.99 -1.94 -23.08
C TYR A 255 -4.65 -2.02 -22.32
N GLY A 256 -4.20 -0.91 -21.73
CA GLY A 256 -3.06 -0.91 -20.82
C GLY A 256 -3.49 -1.19 -19.38
N TYR A 257 -4.46 -0.43 -18.90
CA TYR A 257 -5.06 -0.56 -17.56
C TYR A 257 -6.49 -0.01 -17.55
N GLU A 258 -7.23 -0.36 -16.49
CA GLU A 258 -8.55 0.19 -16.18
C GLU A 258 -8.53 0.81 -14.78
N VAL A 259 -9.24 1.92 -14.59
CA VAL A 259 -9.47 2.50 -13.25
C VAL A 259 -10.91 2.26 -12.86
N TRP A 260 -11.10 1.79 -11.64
CA TRP A 260 -12.36 1.40 -11.04
C TRP A 260 -12.57 2.20 -9.76
N VAL A 261 -13.60 3.03 -9.76
CA VAL A 261 -13.88 3.97 -8.68
C VAL A 261 -14.92 3.35 -7.75
N THR A 262 -14.64 3.34 -6.44
CA THR A 262 -15.64 2.92 -5.45
C THR A 262 -16.62 4.06 -5.20
N ASN A 263 -17.84 3.75 -4.73
CA ASN A 263 -18.86 4.77 -4.47
C ASN A 263 -19.44 4.67 -3.06
N GLY A 264 -18.60 4.46 -2.04
CA GLY A 264 -19.02 4.38 -0.64
C GLY A 264 -20.05 3.27 -0.29
N THR A 265 -20.59 2.53 -1.27
CA THR A 265 -21.56 1.44 -1.11
C THR A 265 -20.95 0.09 -1.52
N GLU A 266 -19.63 -0.04 -1.45
CA GLU A 266 -18.85 -1.23 -1.89
C GLU A 266 -18.97 -1.60 -3.37
N GLU A 267 -19.75 -0.86 -4.16
CA GLU A 267 -19.80 -1.04 -5.62
C GLU A 267 -18.65 -0.28 -6.27
N ALA A 268 -17.92 -0.96 -7.16
CA ALA A 268 -16.91 -0.33 -8.00
C ALA A 268 -17.42 -0.19 -9.43
N VAL A 269 -17.21 0.99 -10.02
CA VAL A 269 -17.57 1.27 -11.41
C VAL A 269 -16.33 1.58 -12.23
N ARG A 270 -16.25 1.02 -13.44
CA ARG A 270 -15.15 1.32 -14.36
C ARG A 270 -15.26 2.77 -14.83
N ALA A 271 -14.29 3.59 -14.45
CA ALA A 271 -14.23 5.02 -14.68
C ALA A 271 -13.28 5.42 -15.83
N PHE A 272 -12.33 4.53 -16.18
CA PHE A 272 -11.36 4.78 -17.24
C PHE A 272 -10.82 3.48 -17.84
N VAL A 273 -10.44 3.53 -19.12
CA VAL A 273 -9.71 2.46 -19.82
C VAL A 273 -8.63 3.14 -20.67
N SER A 274 -7.38 2.76 -20.47
CA SER A 274 -6.27 3.29 -21.26
C SER A 274 -6.05 2.49 -22.54
N GLU A 275 -5.44 3.14 -23.53
CA GLU A 275 -4.93 2.45 -24.73
C GLU A 275 -3.83 1.44 -24.36
N PRO A 276 -3.60 0.40 -25.17
CA PRO A 276 -2.48 -0.53 -24.99
C PRO A 276 -1.13 0.19 -24.82
N GLY A 277 -0.26 -0.36 -23.95
CA GLY A 277 1.09 0.16 -23.72
C GLY A 277 1.17 1.41 -22.84
N ARG A 278 0.03 1.85 -22.27
CA ARG A 278 -0.04 2.95 -21.32
C ARG A 278 -0.11 2.44 -19.88
N TRP A 279 0.38 3.25 -18.96
CA TRP A 279 0.59 2.92 -17.55
C TRP A 279 -0.02 4.01 -16.66
N PRO A 280 -0.65 3.62 -15.54
CA PRO A 280 -1.15 4.55 -14.56
C PRO A 280 0.01 5.13 -13.75
N ARG A 281 -0.13 6.39 -13.36
CA ARG A 281 0.73 7.09 -12.42
C ARG A 281 -0.15 7.94 -11.51
N PHE A 282 0.25 8.11 -10.26
CA PHE A 282 -0.54 8.81 -9.25
C PHE A 282 0.26 9.94 -8.65
N LYS A 283 -0.23 11.17 -8.76
CA LYS A 283 0.36 12.33 -8.10
C LYS A 283 -0.31 12.53 -6.75
N VAL A 284 0.45 12.38 -5.67
CA VAL A 284 -0.04 12.28 -4.28
C VAL A 284 0.32 13.50 -3.41
N ASP A 285 0.61 14.65 -4.04
CA ASP A 285 0.87 15.91 -3.35
C ASP A 285 -0.41 16.64 -2.88
N ARG A 286 -1.58 16.07 -3.14
CA ARG A 286 -2.89 16.58 -2.77
C ARG A 286 -3.92 15.46 -2.66
N ALA A 287 -5.06 15.75 -2.03
CA ALA A 287 -6.24 14.90 -1.99
C ALA A 287 -7.43 15.60 -2.69
N PRO A 288 -8.19 14.91 -3.56
CA PRO A 288 -7.87 13.59 -4.13
C PRO A 288 -6.59 13.64 -4.99
N ALA A 289 -5.93 12.49 -5.10
CA ALA A 289 -4.73 12.34 -5.92
C ALA A 289 -5.07 12.52 -7.41
N GLN A 290 -4.07 12.89 -8.22
CA GLN A 290 -4.26 13.01 -9.66
C GLN A 290 -3.85 11.71 -10.37
N LEU A 291 -4.72 11.24 -11.26
CA LEU A 291 -4.38 10.19 -12.21
C LEU A 291 -3.59 10.80 -13.38
N LEU A 292 -2.44 10.21 -13.66
CA LEU A 292 -1.57 10.55 -14.77
C LEU A 292 -1.48 9.33 -15.69
N ASP A 293 -1.70 9.56 -16.98
CA ASP A 293 -1.74 8.52 -17.99
C ASP A 293 -0.63 8.73 -19.02
N GLY A 294 0.21 7.73 -19.24
CA GLY A 294 1.30 7.85 -20.21
C GLY A 294 1.96 6.52 -20.56
N PRO A 295 2.81 6.47 -21.60
CA PRO A 295 3.54 5.26 -21.94
C PRO A 295 4.57 4.91 -20.86
N ALA A 296 5.09 3.68 -20.90
CA ALA A 296 6.28 3.30 -20.15
C ALA A 296 7.44 4.22 -20.57
N CYS A 297 8.06 4.87 -19.60
CA CYS A 297 9.14 5.81 -19.85
C CYS A 297 10.50 5.16 -19.67
N LEU A 298 11.23 5.04 -20.77
CA LEU A 298 12.65 4.77 -20.73
C LEU A 298 13.39 5.97 -20.12
N PRO A 299 14.56 5.74 -19.50
CA PRO A 299 15.40 6.82 -18.98
C PRO A 299 15.70 7.84 -20.10
N ASP A 300 15.80 9.11 -19.71
CA ASP A 300 16.17 10.25 -20.58
C ASP A 300 15.19 10.57 -21.74
N THR A 301 14.00 9.97 -21.75
CA THR A 301 12.97 10.26 -22.76
C THR A 301 11.83 11.07 -22.14
N ALA A 302 11.55 12.25 -22.70
CA ALA A 302 10.36 13.02 -22.34
C ALA A 302 9.10 12.31 -22.87
N CYS A 303 8.45 11.52 -22.03
CA CYS A 303 7.16 10.93 -22.38
C CYS A 303 6.02 11.92 -22.22
N GLY A 304 5.17 12.02 -23.23
CA GLY A 304 3.88 12.69 -23.09
C GLY A 304 3.05 12.01 -22.00
N THR A 305 2.74 12.75 -20.94
CA THR A 305 1.83 12.32 -19.87
C THR A 305 0.57 13.19 -19.95
N VAL A 306 -0.59 12.57 -19.85
CA VAL A 306 -1.89 13.23 -19.83
C VAL A 306 -2.38 13.22 -18.39
N THR A 307 -2.63 14.39 -17.82
CA THR A 307 -3.33 14.48 -16.54
C THR A 307 -4.81 14.19 -16.77
N LEU A 308 -5.35 13.28 -15.98
CA LEU A 308 -6.75 12.92 -15.97
C LEU A 308 -7.42 13.47 -14.71
N GLU A 309 -8.62 14.02 -14.87
CA GLU A 309 -9.45 14.57 -13.80
C GLU A 309 -10.78 13.83 -13.74
N TRP A 310 -11.27 13.61 -12.52
CA TRP A 310 -12.57 13.02 -12.27
C TRP A 310 -13.69 13.98 -12.70
N ASP A 311 -14.56 13.53 -13.61
CA ASP A 311 -15.80 14.21 -13.95
C ASP A 311 -16.98 13.55 -13.19
N PRO A 312 -17.50 14.18 -12.12
CA PRO A 312 -18.59 13.60 -11.33
C PRO A 312 -19.89 13.47 -12.12
N ALA A 313 -20.11 14.27 -13.17
CA ALA A 313 -21.34 14.22 -13.96
C ALA A 313 -21.40 12.98 -14.84
N SER A 314 -20.26 12.58 -15.42
CA SER A 314 -20.17 11.35 -16.23
C SER A 314 -19.62 10.14 -15.48
N ARG A 315 -19.18 10.32 -14.23
CA ARG A 315 -18.53 9.29 -13.40
C ARG A 315 -17.35 8.63 -14.12
N ALA A 316 -16.53 9.45 -14.77
CA ALA A 316 -15.41 9.00 -15.57
C ALA A 316 -14.22 9.96 -15.49
N PHE A 317 -13.01 9.44 -15.71
CA PHE A 317 -11.83 10.28 -15.86
C PHE A 317 -11.73 10.85 -17.27
N ARG A 318 -11.36 12.13 -17.37
CA ARG A 318 -11.18 12.85 -18.64
C ARG A 318 -9.86 13.62 -18.63
N PRO A 319 -9.23 13.86 -19.80
CA PRO A 319 -8.10 14.76 -19.89
C PRO A 319 -8.41 16.12 -19.26
N ALA A 320 -7.52 16.59 -18.40
CA ALA A 320 -7.62 17.89 -17.76
C ALA A 320 -7.72 18.98 -18.85
N SER A 321 -8.62 19.93 -18.64
CA SER A 321 -8.76 21.07 -19.56
C SER A 321 -7.50 21.94 -19.47
N SER A 322 -6.95 22.37 -20.61
CA SER A 322 -5.74 23.22 -20.67
C SER A 322 -5.88 24.61 -20.03
N GLN A 323 -7.02 24.93 -19.42
CA GLN A 323 -7.29 26.18 -18.70
C GLN A 323 -6.86 26.15 -17.22
N SER A 324 -6.33 25.03 -16.72
CA SER A 324 -5.96 24.84 -15.31
C SER A 324 -4.46 24.91 -15.03
N ALA A 325 -3.62 25.37 -15.97
CA ALA A 325 -2.21 25.58 -15.68
C ALA A 325 -2.05 26.87 -14.84
N PRO A 326 -1.56 26.81 -13.59
CA PRO A 326 -1.19 28.02 -12.89
C PRO A 326 -0.03 28.67 -13.63
N SER A 327 -0.17 29.95 -13.94
CA SER A 327 0.92 30.78 -14.45
C SER A 327 2.09 30.69 -13.47
N GLN A 328 3.21 30.10 -13.89
CA GLN A 328 4.46 30.23 -13.17
C GLN A 328 4.89 31.70 -13.24
N SER A 329 4.93 32.35 -12.08
CA SER A 329 5.58 33.64 -11.85
C SER A 329 6.74 33.45 -10.89
#